data_AF-A0A817ZEX5-F1
#
_entry.id   AF-A0A817ZEX5-F1
#
_cell.length_a   1.000
_cell.length_b   1.000
_cell.length_c   1.000
_cell.angle_alpha   90.00
_cell.angle_beta   90.00
_cell.angle_gamma   90.00
#
_symmetry.space_group_name_H-M   'P 1'
#
loop_
_entity.id
_entity.type
_entity.pdbx_description
1 polymer ?
#
loop_
_entity_poly.entity_id
_entity_poly.type
_entity_poly.pdbx_seq_one_letter_code
_entity_poly.pdbx_strand_id
1 'polypeptide(L)'
;MMDYIKRRLFLGDFQNESTDIIMTRSTLLDSHMNIPSRQSIVESKLIPHIDASRHSIENILYPNPLSNIAKDIVNQPTGIESTSSQSRLKEKSKLLFVIDDEEIDCKYFQHRKIFADYDIRVEQAQFKEINLSAYSHGGILINIDVYRNGKHMIRSFRPDFVLVRQYVTDINVNWINIILAMQYGAVPSINSMRALYNFRDKPWIFAELLKIQQRLGAEQFPLISQVYYPNHRKMFISPQFPSVIKIGQAHQGLGKIKIENSYDYHDLRSIISMSKCYSTIEPYINGQCDIYIQKIGNIYKAFR
;
A
#
# COMPACT_ATOMS: atom_id res chain seq x y z
N MET A 1 -18.58 -4.13 -7.48
CA MET A 1 -18.04 -2.99 -6.69
C MET A 1 -19.14 -2.11 -6.11
N MET A 2 -20.04 -1.55 -6.94
CA MET A 2 -21.14 -0.72 -6.43
C MET A 2 -22.07 -1.44 -5.44
N ASP A 3 -22.45 -2.69 -5.73
CA ASP A 3 -23.30 -3.45 -4.80
C ASP A 3 -22.57 -3.82 -3.50
N TYR A 4 -21.25 -3.94 -3.53
CA TYR A 4 -20.44 -4.10 -2.30
C TYR A 4 -20.43 -2.81 -1.47
N ILE A 5 -20.20 -1.66 -2.12
CA ILE A 5 -20.23 -0.34 -1.46
C ILE A 5 -21.60 -0.09 -0.83
N LYS A 6 -22.69 -0.39 -1.54
CA LYS A 6 -24.07 -0.28 -1.04
C LYS A 6 -24.30 -1.13 0.21
N ARG A 7 -23.87 -2.40 0.21
CA ARG A 7 -24.01 -3.30 1.37
C ARG A 7 -23.24 -2.78 2.59
N ARG A 8 -21.98 -2.39 2.42
CA ARG A 8 -21.11 -1.95 3.54
C ARG A 8 -21.50 -0.59 4.12
N LEU A 9 -21.97 0.35 3.30
CA LEU A 9 -22.33 1.70 3.76
C LEU A 9 -23.63 1.76 4.57
N PHE A 10 -24.57 0.83 4.36
CA PHE A 10 -25.93 0.96 4.91
C PHE A 10 -26.41 -0.26 5.71
N LEU A 11 -25.88 -1.46 5.47
CA LEU A 11 -26.33 -2.66 6.20
C LEU A 11 -25.44 -2.98 7.41
N GLY A 12 -24.32 -2.26 7.60
CA GLY A 12 -23.40 -2.51 8.73
C GLY A 12 -22.83 -3.93 8.76
N ASP A 13 -22.87 -4.64 7.63
CA ASP A 13 -22.55 -6.06 7.59
C ASP A 13 -21.02 -6.24 7.45
N PHE A 14 -20.37 -6.42 8.60
CA PHE A 14 -18.92 -6.62 8.72
C PHE A 14 -18.53 -8.10 8.82
N GLN A 15 -19.48 -9.04 8.80
CA GLN A 15 -19.22 -10.43 9.18
C GLN A 15 -18.62 -11.31 8.07
N ASN A 16 -18.70 -10.91 6.81
CA ASN A 16 -18.15 -11.66 5.67
C ASN A 16 -16.95 -10.94 5.02
N GLU A 17 -15.80 -10.94 5.70
CA GLU A 17 -14.55 -10.36 5.16
C GLU A 17 -13.83 -11.28 4.16
N SER A 18 -14.20 -12.56 4.09
CA SER A 18 -13.45 -13.61 3.38
C SER A 18 -13.66 -13.63 1.87
N THR A 19 -14.68 -12.95 1.33
CA THR A 19 -15.12 -13.12 -0.06
C THR A 19 -14.66 -12.05 -1.04
N ASP A 20 -14.17 -10.91 -0.54
CA ASP A 20 -14.00 -9.68 -1.33
C ASP A 20 -12.57 -9.14 -1.24
N ILE A 21 -11.67 -9.78 -2.01
CA ILE A 21 -10.32 -9.29 -2.26
C ILE A 21 -10.27 -8.71 -3.68
N ILE A 22 -10.06 -7.41 -3.80
CA ILE A 22 -9.59 -6.74 -5.02
C ILE A 22 -8.08 -6.55 -4.85
N MET A 23 -7.26 -7.25 -5.63
CA MET A 23 -5.82 -7.01 -5.65
C MET A 23 -5.52 -5.57 -6.10
N THR A 24 -4.57 -4.92 -5.42
CA THR A 24 -3.91 -3.70 -5.91
C THR A 24 -3.04 -4.05 -7.12
N ARG A 25 -2.80 -3.05 -7.98
CA ARG A 25 -2.23 -3.18 -9.33
C ARG A 25 -0.92 -3.98 -9.35
N SER A 26 -0.89 -5.16 -9.97
CA SER A 26 0.33 -5.65 -10.62
C SER A 26 0.41 -4.95 -11.98
N THR A 27 1.35 -4.02 -12.15
CA THR A 27 1.71 -3.50 -13.47
C THR A 27 2.40 -4.62 -14.22
N LEU A 28 1.66 -5.34 -15.06
CA LEU A 28 2.27 -6.01 -16.20
C LEU A 28 2.68 -4.92 -17.19
N LEU A 29 3.93 -4.50 -17.10
CA LEU A 29 4.67 -3.81 -18.15
C LEU A 29 6.12 -4.29 -18.07
N ASP A 30 6.32 -5.59 -18.33
CA ASP A 30 7.62 -6.11 -18.73
C ASP A 30 7.56 -6.39 -20.23
N SER A 31 7.84 -5.35 -21.03
CA SER A 31 8.37 -5.53 -22.37
C SER A 31 9.82 -5.06 -22.37
N HIS A 32 10.74 -6.02 -22.40
CA HIS A 32 12.18 -5.87 -22.68
C HIS A 32 13.05 -5.14 -21.64
N MET A 33 13.46 -5.87 -20.60
CA MET A 33 14.74 -5.60 -19.95
C MET A 33 15.84 -6.39 -20.66
N ASN A 34 16.38 -5.81 -21.74
CA ASN A 34 17.65 -6.24 -22.31
C ASN A 34 18.77 -5.85 -21.34
N ILE A 35 19.39 -6.84 -20.71
CA ILE A 35 20.58 -6.66 -19.87
C ILE A 35 21.77 -6.38 -20.80
N PRO A 36 22.42 -5.21 -20.76
CA PRO A 36 23.63 -4.99 -21.55
C PRO A 36 24.77 -5.81 -20.98
N SER A 37 25.39 -6.60 -21.85
CA SER A 37 26.65 -7.29 -21.59
C SER A 37 27.77 -6.31 -21.22
N ARG A 38 28.48 -6.67 -20.15
CA ARG A 38 29.65 -6.03 -19.56
C ARG A 38 30.68 -5.54 -20.60
N GLN A 39 31.03 -4.25 -20.57
CA GLN A 39 32.32 -3.76 -21.04
C GLN A 39 32.99 -2.94 -19.93
N SER A 40 34.24 -3.29 -19.67
CA SER A 40 35.15 -2.73 -18.68
C SER A 40 35.54 -1.29 -19.01
N ILE A 41 35.41 -0.37 -18.04
CA ILE A 41 36.24 0.83 -18.00
C ILE A 41 36.70 1.04 -16.55
N VAL A 42 38.02 0.90 -16.39
CA VAL A 42 38.80 1.35 -15.24
C VAL A 42 38.93 2.86 -15.36
N GLU A 43 38.61 3.62 -14.31
CA GLU A 43 39.51 4.64 -13.77
C GLU A 43 38.99 5.26 -12.46
N SER A 44 39.95 5.39 -11.56
CA SER A 44 39.88 5.82 -10.16
C SER A 44 39.77 7.34 -10.00
N LYS A 45 38.99 7.80 -9.01
CA LYS A 45 39.34 9.00 -8.22
C LYS A 45 39.01 8.79 -6.74
N LEU A 46 40.06 8.87 -5.92
CA LEU A 46 40.03 8.92 -4.46
C LEU A 46 39.20 10.12 -3.96
N ILE A 47 38.44 9.91 -2.88
CA ILE A 47 37.95 10.98 -2.00
C ILE A 47 38.27 10.53 -0.56
N PRO A 48 38.84 11.41 0.30
CA PRO A 48 39.56 11.00 1.49
C PRO A 48 38.67 10.64 2.69
N HIS A 49 39.27 9.82 3.56
CA HIS A 49 38.81 9.44 4.89
C HIS A 49 38.38 10.65 5.76
N ILE A 50 37.27 10.48 6.48
CA ILE A 50 36.96 11.27 7.68
C ILE A 50 36.70 10.28 8.82
N ASP A 51 37.39 10.56 9.92
CA ASP A 51 37.54 9.74 11.12
C ASP A 51 36.24 9.46 11.90
N ALA A 52 36.24 8.29 12.53
CA ALA A 52 35.29 7.91 13.55
C ALA A 52 35.61 8.61 14.87
N SER A 53 34.75 9.54 15.30
CA SER A 53 34.70 10.02 16.68
C SER A 53 33.40 9.58 17.36
N ARG A 54 33.56 8.89 18.48
CA ARG A 54 32.51 8.58 19.45
C ARG A 54 32.08 9.88 20.12
N HIS A 55 30.79 10.21 20.09
CA HIS A 55 30.22 11.14 21.05
C HIS A 55 28.89 10.62 21.62
N SER A 56 28.80 10.85 22.92
CA SER A 56 27.79 10.53 23.91
C SER A 56 26.37 10.98 23.54
N ILE A 57 25.40 10.16 23.94
CA ILE A 57 23.97 10.46 23.93
C ILE A 57 23.72 11.57 24.96
N GLU A 58 23.49 12.80 24.51
CA GLU A 58 22.87 13.86 25.31
C GLU A 58 21.47 14.15 24.78
N ASN A 59 20.52 14.22 25.73
CA ASN A 59 19.12 14.53 25.51
C ASN A 59 18.96 15.93 24.92
N ILE A 60 18.51 16.03 23.66
CA ILE A 60 18.05 17.29 23.09
C ILE A 60 16.51 17.25 23.00
N LEU A 61 15.91 17.90 24.00
CA LEU A 61 14.49 18.25 24.06
C LEU A 61 14.22 19.35 23.03
N TYR A 62 13.55 19.04 21.92
CA TYR A 62 13.06 20.08 21.01
C TYR A 62 11.83 20.77 21.64
N PRO A 63 11.81 22.11 21.75
CA PRO A 63 10.64 22.83 22.24
C PRO A 63 9.49 22.75 21.20
N ASN A 64 8.31 22.45 21.73
CA ASN A 64 7.06 22.22 21.01
C ASN A 64 6.49 23.58 20.49
N PRO A 65 6.35 23.83 19.17
CA PRO A 65 5.89 25.14 18.67
C PRO A 65 4.36 25.31 18.67
N LEU A 66 3.62 24.53 19.46
CA LEU A 66 2.15 24.53 19.48
C LEU A 66 1.50 25.53 20.44
N SER A 67 2.26 26.36 21.16
CA SER A 67 1.68 27.34 22.10
C SER A 67 1.25 28.67 21.47
N ASN A 68 1.66 28.96 20.23
CA ASN A 68 1.44 30.28 19.62
C ASN A 68 0.38 30.32 18.50
N ILE A 69 -0.13 29.17 18.04
CA ILE A 69 -1.18 29.11 17.01
C ILE A 69 -2.59 29.21 17.63
N ALA A 70 -2.73 28.96 18.93
CA ALA A 70 -4.02 28.95 19.62
C ALA A 70 -4.58 30.34 19.97
N LYS A 71 -3.88 31.44 19.67
CA LYS A 71 -4.31 32.81 20.03
C LYS A 71 -4.85 33.65 18.87
N ASP A 72 -4.66 33.22 17.61
CA ASP A 72 -5.02 34.01 16.43
C ASP A 72 -6.30 33.56 15.70
N ILE A 73 -7.06 32.61 16.27
CA ILE A 73 -8.34 32.12 15.67
C ILE A 73 -9.57 32.72 16.38
N VAL A 74 -9.41 33.38 17.53
CA VAL A 74 -10.51 34.02 18.26
C VAL A 74 -10.47 35.52 17.99
N ASN A 75 -10.98 35.95 16.83
CA ASN A 75 -11.60 37.27 16.58
C ASN A 75 -11.80 37.51 15.07
N GLN A 76 -12.91 37.04 14.51
CA GLN A 76 -13.54 37.70 13.36
C GLN A 76 -15.06 37.79 13.57
N PRO A 77 -15.72 38.88 13.14
CA PRO A 77 -17.03 39.27 13.62
C PRO A 77 -18.16 38.48 12.94
N THR A 78 -19.20 38.18 13.72
CA THR A 78 -20.50 37.70 13.27
C THR A 78 -21.26 38.82 12.54
N GLY A 79 -21.23 38.80 11.21
CA GLY A 79 -22.15 39.57 10.36
C GLY A 79 -23.24 38.65 9.81
N ILE A 80 -24.45 38.72 10.36
CA ILE A 80 -25.63 38.06 9.80
C ILE A 80 -26.40 39.14 9.02
N GLU A 81 -26.23 39.16 7.70
CA GLU A 81 -27.19 39.78 6.80
C GLU A 81 -28.02 38.68 6.14
N SER A 82 -29.31 38.72 6.42
CA SER A 82 -30.34 37.86 5.86
C SER A 82 -30.54 38.16 4.37
N THR A 83 -30.15 37.23 3.51
CA THR A 83 -30.75 37.09 2.18
C THR A 83 -31.38 35.71 2.01
N SER A 84 -32.64 35.79 1.62
CA SER A 84 -33.66 34.78 1.46
C SER A 84 -33.29 33.56 0.62
N SER A 85 -33.78 32.41 1.10
CA SER A 85 -34.35 31.30 0.31
C SER A 85 -33.49 30.67 -0.78
N GLN A 86 -32.61 29.75 -0.37
CA GLN A 86 -32.38 28.48 -1.07
C GLN A 86 -31.69 27.50 -0.10
N SER A 87 -32.44 27.01 0.89
CA SER A 87 -32.14 25.70 1.47
C SER A 87 -32.40 24.65 0.39
N ARG A 88 -31.50 24.54 -0.59
CA ARG A 88 -31.42 23.33 -1.43
C ARG A 88 -31.42 22.17 -0.45
N LEU A 89 -32.44 21.32 -0.56
CA LEU A 89 -32.46 19.97 0.00
C LEU A 89 -31.01 19.50 0.03
N LYS A 90 -30.42 19.26 1.23
CA LYS A 90 -29.06 18.72 1.34
C LYS A 90 -29.02 17.54 0.37
N GLU A 91 -28.36 17.71 -0.78
CA GLU A 91 -28.25 16.64 -1.78
C GLU A 91 -27.65 15.47 -1.01
N LYS A 92 -28.47 14.43 -0.84
CA LYS A 92 -28.09 13.22 -0.13
C LYS A 92 -26.86 12.71 -0.87
N SER A 93 -25.69 12.86 -0.28
CA SER A 93 -24.44 12.47 -0.92
C SER A 93 -23.55 11.72 0.04
N LYS A 94 -22.74 10.83 -0.51
CA LYS A 94 -21.73 10.05 0.20
C LYS A 94 -20.36 10.33 -0.42
N LEU A 95 -19.38 10.57 0.45
CA LEU A 95 -18.02 10.86 0.04
C LEU A 95 -17.20 9.58 -0.04
N LEU A 96 -16.86 9.18 -1.26
CA LEU A 96 -15.88 8.14 -1.56
C LEU A 96 -14.50 8.77 -1.66
N PHE A 97 -13.58 8.34 -0.81
CA PHE A 97 -12.18 8.70 -0.92
C PHE A 97 -11.39 7.60 -1.63
N VAL A 98 -10.70 7.95 -2.70
CA VAL A 98 -9.92 7.03 -3.53
C VAL A 98 -8.44 7.30 -3.34
N ILE A 99 -7.70 6.30 -2.86
CA ILE A 99 -6.24 6.35 -2.73
C ILE A 99 -5.63 5.66 -3.94
N ASP A 100 -5.31 6.44 -4.96
CA ASP A 100 -4.80 5.97 -6.25
C ASP A 100 -3.87 7.01 -6.89
N ASP A 101 -3.13 6.59 -7.92
CA ASP A 101 -2.28 7.47 -8.72
C ASP A 101 -3.11 8.51 -9.50
N GLU A 102 -2.57 9.71 -9.71
CA GLU A 102 -3.27 10.81 -10.40
C GLU A 102 -3.62 10.49 -11.87
N GLU A 103 -2.89 9.56 -12.49
CA GLU A 103 -3.10 9.13 -13.87
C GLU A 103 -4.44 8.41 -14.07
N ILE A 104 -5.01 7.83 -12.99
CA ILE A 104 -6.26 7.08 -13.04
C ILE A 104 -7.41 8.01 -12.69
N ASP A 105 -8.21 8.37 -13.71
CA ASP A 105 -9.34 9.26 -13.53
C ASP A 105 -10.50 8.57 -12.79
N CYS A 106 -10.94 9.15 -11.66
CA CYS A 106 -12.11 8.69 -10.91
C CYS A 106 -13.48 8.99 -11.57
N LYS A 107 -13.51 9.48 -12.82
CA LYS A 107 -14.73 9.68 -13.62
C LYS A 107 -15.68 8.49 -13.66
N TYR A 108 -15.20 7.26 -13.44
CA TYR A 108 -16.03 6.04 -13.38
C TYR A 108 -17.15 6.09 -12.33
N PHE A 109 -17.00 6.94 -11.32
CA PHE A 109 -17.98 7.14 -10.25
C PHE A 109 -18.97 8.27 -10.55
N GLN A 110 -18.74 9.08 -11.58
CA GLN A 110 -19.64 10.16 -11.96
C GLN A 110 -21.00 9.60 -12.36
N HIS A 111 -22.06 10.30 -11.95
CA HIS A 111 -23.47 9.94 -12.20
C HIS A 111 -23.90 8.58 -11.60
N ARG A 112 -23.04 7.91 -10.82
CA ARG A 112 -23.43 6.73 -10.06
C ARG A 112 -24.13 7.17 -8.78
N LYS A 113 -25.25 6.52 -8.47
CA LYS A 113 -26.03 6.75 -7.25
C LYS A 113 -26.09 5.50 -6.38
N ILE A 114 -26.07 5.72 -5.07
CA ILE A 114 -26.31 4.68 -4.06
C ILE A 114 -27.80 4.69 -3.70
N PHE A 115 -28.45 3.53 -3.75
CA PHE A 115 -29.90 3.36 -3.57
C PHE A 115 -30.77 4.33 -4.39
N ALA A 116 -30.32 4.69 -5.60
CA ALA A 116 -30.93 5.66 -6.52
C ALA A 116 -31.03 7.12 -6.02
N ASP A 117 -30.86 7.36 -4.72
CA ASP A 117 -31.11 8.67 -4.11
C ASP A 117 -29.84 9.40 -3.64
N TYR A 118 -28.74 8.67 -3.40
CA TYR A 118 -27.51 9.24 -2.86
C TYR A 118 -26.46 9.45 -3.95
N ASP A 119 -26.08 10.69 -4.21
CA ASP A 119 -24.98 11.01 -5.12
C ASP A 119 -23.63 10.64 -4.51
N ILE A 120 -22.69 10.21 -5.36
CA ILE A 120 -21.33 9.90 -4.94
C ILE A 120 -20.43 11.11 -5.23
N ARG A 121 -19.93 11.73 -4.16
CA ARG A 121 -18.83 12.69 -4.27
C ARG A 121 -17.52 11.93 -4.16
N VAL A 122 -16.54 12.30 -4.97
CA VAL A 122 -15.23 11.64 -4.98
C VAL A 122 -14.13 12.62 -4.64
N GLU A 123 -13.28 12.24 -3.70
CA GLU A 123 -11.97 12.84 -3.49
C GLU A 123 -10.91 11.79 -3.83
N GLN A 124 -9.80 12.22 -4.43
CA GLN A 124 -8.69 11.35 -4.82
C GLN A 124 -7.36 11.99 -4.42
N ALA A 125 -6.45 11.17 -3.89
CA ALA A 125 -5.05 11.53 -3.63
C ALA A 125 -4.17 10.30 -3.49
N GLN A 126 -2.87 10.49 -3.56
CA GLN A 126 -1.88 9.46 -3.27
C GLN A 126 -1.58 9.39 -1.77
N PHE A 127 -1.09 8.25 -1.28
CA PHE A 127 -0.69 8.10 0.13
C PHE A 127 0.27 9.20 0.61
N LYS A 128 1.21 9.61 -0.23
CA LYS A 128 2.22 10.64 0.09
C LYS A 128 1.64 12.03 0.36
N GLU A 129 0.42 12.30 -0.08
CA GLU A 129 -0.28 13.58 0.06
C GLU A 129 -1.23 13.59 1.27
N ILE A 130 -1.41 12.45 1.93
CA ILE A 130 -2.40 12.26 2.99
C ILE A 130 -1.77 12.51 4.35
N ASN A 131 -2.41 13.37 5.12
CA ASN A 131 -2.24 13.45 6.57
C ASN A 131 -3.62 13.31 7.23
N LEU A 132 -3.70 12.72 8.42
CA LEU A 132 -5.00 12.48 9.05
C LEU A 132 -4.93 12.42 10.57
N SER A 133 -6.06 12.70 11.20
CA SER A 133 -6.28 12.51 12.64
C SER A 133 -7.50 11.64 12.85
N ALA A 134 -7.41 10.69 13.78
CA ALA A 134 -8.49 9.80 14.14
C ALA A 134 -8.84 10.00 15.61
N TYR A 135 -10.13 10.19 15.91
CA TYR A 135 -10.64 10.48 17.23
C TYR A 135 -11.48 9.31 17.73
N SER A 136 -11.37 8.97 19.02
CA SER A 136 -12.17 7.90 19.63
C SER A 136 -13.68 8.16 19.50
N HIS A 137 -14.06 9.44 19.52
CA HIS A 137 -15.43 9.90 19.32
C HIS A 137 -15.38 11.02 18.26
N GLY A 138 -15.73 10.70 17.01
CA GLY A 138 -15.72 11.68 15.91
C GLY A 138 -15.14 11.19 14.57
N GLY A 139 -14.70 9.93 14.50
CA GLY A 139 -14.20 9.30 13.28
C GLY A 139 -12.84 9.85 12.85
N ILE A 140 -12.59 9.89 11.53
CA ILE A 140 -11.37 10.47 10.97
C ILE A 140 -11.61 11.85 10.36
N LEU A 141 -10.57 12.67 10.40
CA LEU A 141 -10.43 13.88 9.60
C LEU A 141 -9.20 13.71 8.70
N ILE A 142 -9.40 13.73 7.39
CA ILE A 142 -8.33 13.65 6.39
C ILE A 142 -8.00 15.06 5.92
N ASN A 143 -6.71 15.36 5.87
CA ASN A 143 -6.13 16.53 5.23
C ASN A 143 -5.31 16.04 4.05
N ILE A 144 -5.61 16.54 2.86
CA ILE A 144 -4.75 16.32 1.69
C ILE A 144 -3.96 17.59 1.43
N ASP A 145 -2.66 17.43 1.33
CA ASP A 145 -1.72 18.43 0.90
C ASP A 145 -1.45 18.26 -0.60
N VAL A 146 -1.95 19.20 -1.43
CA VAL A 146 -1.76 19.14 -2.89
C VAL A 146 -1.18 20.45 -3.40
N TYR A 147 -0.17 20.35 -4.26
CA TYR A 147 0.30 21.46 -5.06
C TYR A 147 -0.40 21.46 -6.42
N ARG A 148 -1.27 22.44 -6.68
CA ARG A 148 -1.91 22.63 -8.00
C ARG A 148 -1.57 24.01 -8.54
N ASN A 149 -1.12 24.06 -9.79
CA ASN A 149 -0.75 25.31 -10.48
C ASN A 149 0.24 26.18 -9.66
N GLY A 150 1.20 25.55 -8.98
CA GLY A 150 2.19 26.23 -8.13
C GLY A 150 1.64 26.77 -6.80
N LYS A 151 0.36 26.57 -6.48
CA LYS A 151 -0.21 26.92 -5.18
C LYS A 151 -0.38 25.70 -4.30
N HIS A 152 0.09 25.82 -3.07
CA HIS A 152 -0.16 24.87 -1.99
C HIS A 152 -1.61 24.98 -1.55
N MET A 153 -2.34 23.86 -1.60
CA MET A 153 -3.74 23.79 -1.20
C MET A 153 -3.91 22.66 -0.19
N ILE A 154 -4.44 23.00 0.98
CA ILE A 154 -4.86 22.03 1.99
C ILE A 154 -6.37 21.88 1.89
N ARG A 155 -6.84 20.65 1.75
CA ARG A 155 -8.28 20.33 1.79
C ARG A 155 -8.56 19.32 2.89
N SER A 156 -9.58 19.60 3.69
CA SER A 156 -9.96 18.75 4.82
C SER A 156 -11.36 18.18 4.62
N PHE A 157 -11.54 16.88 4.88
CA PHE A 157 -12.84 16.23 4.78
C PHE A 157 -12.94 14.96 5.64
N ARG A 158 -14.16 14.48 5.82
CA ARG A 158 -14.47 13.19 6.48
C ARG A 158 -15.09 12.25 5.45
N PRO A 159 -14.39 11.19 5.00
CA PRO A 159 -14.95 10.26 4.02
C PRO A 159 -16.01 9.34 4.65
N ASP A 160 -17.00 8.96 3.86
CA ASP A 160 -17.96 7.90 4.22
C ASP A 160 -17.40 6.50 3.87
N PHE A 161 -16.52 6.42 2.87
CA PHE A 161 -15.93 5.17 2.39
C PHE A 161 -14.54 5.39 1.79
N VAL A 162 -13.65 4.40 1.87
CA VAL A 162 -12.31 4.45 1.27
C VAL A 162 -12.09 3.31 0.27
N LEU A 163 -11.58 3.66 -0.90
CA LEU A 163 -11.06 2.71 -1.89
C LEU A 163 -9.54 2.83 -1.94
N VAL A 164 -8.83 1.75 -1.62
CA VAL A 164 -7.35 1.74 -1.65
C VAL A 164 -6.86 0.98 -2.88
N ARG A 165 -6.10 1.65 -3.74
CA ARG A 165 -5.55 1.10 -4.99
C ARG A 165 -4.02 1.10 -5.05
N GLN A 166 -3.37 1.96 -4.26
CA GLN A 166 -1.92 1.96 -4.08
C GLN A 166 -1.42 0.88 -3.11
N TYR A 167 -0.15 0.52 -3.24
CA TYR A 167 0.54 -0.31 -2.26
C TYR A 167 0.68 0.43 -0.93
N VAL A 168 0.29 -0.23 0.16
CA VAL A 168 0.42 0.32 1.52
C VAL A 168 1.89 0.33 1.98
N THR A 169 2.65 -0.69 1.60
CA THR A 169 4.07 -0.83 1.92
C THR A 169 4.86 -1.19 0.66
N ASP A 170 6.05 -0.59 0.53
CA ASP A 170 7.08 -0.90 -0.47
C ASP A 170 8.48 -0.70 0.14
N ILE A 171 9.55 -0.85 -0.65
CA ILE A 171 10.95 -0.82 -0.17
C ILE A 171 11.26 0.41 0.69
N ASN A 172 10.84 1.60 0.22
CA ASN A 172 11.20 2.88 0.85
C ASN A 172 9.99 3.60 1.47
N VAL A 173 8.79 3.03 1.38
CA VAL A 173 7.56 3.69 1.84
C VAL A 173 6.72 2.75 2.70
N ASN A 174 6.21 3.27 3.79
CA ASN A 174 5.37 2.52 4.71
C ASN A 174 4.21 3.39 5.22
N TRP A 175 3.03 3.15 4.65
CA TRP A 175 1.81 3.87 4.95
C TRP A 175 0.91 3.12 5.95
N ILE A 176 1.45 2.13 6.67
CA ILE A 176 0.65 1.30 7.59
C ILE A 176 -0.03 2.13 8.68
N ASN A 177 0.58 3.23 9.10
CA ASN A 177 0.01 4.12 10.12
C ASN A 177 -1.23 4.87 9.60
N ILE A 178 -1.30 5.15 8.29
CA ILE A 178 -2.52 5.71 7.67
C ILE A 178 -3.64 4.67 7.73
N ILE A 179 -3.36 3.41 7.37
CA ILE A 179 -4.33 2.32 7.45
C ILE A 179 -4.79 2.08 8.89
N LEU A 180 -3.87 2.10 9.85
CA LEU A 180 -4.17 1.96 11.27
C LEU A 180 -5.09 3.07 11.77
N ALA A 181 -4.83 4.32 11.39
CA ALA A 181 -5.65 5.45 11.80
C ALA A 181 -7.03 5.44 11.13
N MET A 182 -7.14 4.97 9.87
CA MET A 182 -8.43 4.75 9.22
C MET A 182 -9.24 3.62 9.88
N GLN A 183 -8.59 2.53 10.30
CA GLN A 183 -9.21 1.48 11.12
C GLN A 183 -9.67 2.03 12.47
N TYR A 184 -8.84 2.85 13.13
CA TYR A 184 -9.13 3.45 14.43
C TYR A 184 -10.38 4.35 14.38
N GLY A 185 -10.48 5.20 13.36
CA GLY A 185 -11.68 6.03 13.15
C GLY A 185 -12.83 5.31 12.44
N ALA A 186 -12.78 3.98 12.34
CA ALA A 186 -13.86 3.11 11.86
C ALA A 186 -14.40 3.44 10.45
N VAL A 187 -13.55 3.89 9.53
CA VAL A 187 -14.00 4.18 8.16
C VAL A 187 -14.06 2.90 7.33
N PRO A 188 -15.21 2.57 6.70
CA PRO A 188 -15.34 1.41 5.84
C PRO A 188 -14.45 1.50 4.59
N SER A 189 -13.96 0.35 4.11
CA SER A 189 -13.06 0.32 2.96
C SER A 189 -13.17 -0.91 2.06
N ILE A 190 -12.58 -0.79 0.87
CA ILE A 190 -12.26 -1.92 0.00
C ILE A 190 -10.80 -1.87 -0.50
N ASN A 191 -10.00 -2.93 -0.33
CA ASN A 191 -10.27 -4.08 0.56
C ASN A 191 -10.44 -3.62 2.01
N SER A 192 -10.88 -4.51 2.91
CA SER A 192 -11.01 -4.17 4.32
C SER A 192 -9.69 -3.67 4.89
N MET A 193 -9.75 -2.72 5.83
CA MET A 193 -8.57 -2.20 6.53
C MET A 193 -7.75 -3.32 7.16
N ARG A 194 -8.40 -4.36 7.70
CA ARG A 194 -7.74 -5.58 8.20
C ARG A 194 -6.97 -6.32 7.10
N ALA A 195 -7.56 -6.51 5.92
CA ALA A 195 -6.86 -7.16 4.82
C ALA A 195 -5.66 -6.31 4.37
N LEU A 196 -5.84 -5.00 4.18
CA LEU A 196 -4.77 -4.08 3.82
C LEU A 196 -3.62 -4.10 4.85
N TYR A 197 -3.94 -4.13 6.14
CA TYR A 197 -2.94 -4.22 7.21
C TYR A 197 -2.15 -5.53 7.17
N ASN A 198 -2.84 -6.67 6.97
CA ASN A 198 -2.20 -7.98 6.92
C ASN A 198 -1.44 -8.24 5.61
N PHE A 199 -1.78 -7.54 4.52
CA PHE A 199 -1.09 -7.63 3.23
C PHE A 199 0.26 -6.89 3.17
N ARG A 200 0.70 -6.31 4.28
CA ARG A 200 1.96 -5.55 4.35
C ARG A 200 3.21 -6.42 4.13
N ASP A 201 3.14 -7.72 4.43
CA ASP A 201 4.25 -8.68 4.38
C ASP A 201 3.89 -9.87 3.47
N LYS A 202 4.62 -10.05 2.35
CA LYS A 202 4.36 -11.16 1.42
C LYS A 202 4.46 -12.56 2.06
N PRO A 203 5.44 -12.88 2.93
CA PRO A 203 5.49 -14.18 3.60
C PRO A 203 4.29 -14.45 4.50
N TRP A 204 3.69 -13.41 5.10
CA TRP A 204 2.47 -13.53 5.90
C TRP A 204 1.30 -14.01 5.02
N ILE A 205 1.16 -13.42 3.83
CA ILE A 205 0.14 -13.84 2.85
C ILE A 205 0.44 -15.24 2.32
N PHE A 206 1.70 -15.56 2.05
CA PHE A 206 2.10 -16.90 1.63
C PHE A 206 1.74 -17.97 2.68
N ALA A 207 1.83 -17.65 3.97
CA ALA A 207 1.38 -18.54 5.05
C ALA A 207 -0.12 -18.85 5.00
N GLU A 208 -0.97 -17.90 4.60
CA GLU A 208 -2.40 -18.16 4.36
C GLU A 208 -2.62 -19.08 3.13
N LEU A 209 -1.79 -18.94 2.09
CA LEU A 209 -1.82 -19.85 0.94
C LEU A 209 -1.41 -21.28 1.32
N LEU A 210 -0.42 -21.44 2.21
CA LEU A 210 -0.03 -22.75 2.74
C LEU A 210 -1.19 -23.43 3.48
N LYS A 211 -1.97 -22.70 4.28
CA LYS A 211 -3.18 -23.24 4.94
C LYS A 211 -4.23 -23.71 3.93
N ILE A 212 -4.40 -22.98 2.83
CA ILE A 212 -5.31 -23.37 1.74
C ILE A 212 -4.81 -24.67 1.09
N GLN A 213 -3.51 -24.76 0.76
CA GLN A 213 -2.93 -25.98 0.19
C GLN A 213 -3.07 -27.18 1.14
N GLN A 214 -2.84 -27.02 2.44
CA GLN A 214 -2.99 -28.09 3.43
C GLN A 214 -4.43 -28.62 3.48
N ARG A 215 -5.43 -27.74 3.30
CA ARG A 215 -6.85 -28.11 3.30
C ARG A 215 -7.29 -28.78 1.99
N LEU A 216 -6.81 -28.30 0.84
CA LEU A 216 -7.26 -28.75 -0.49
C LEU A 216 -6.38 -29.84 -1.12
N GLY A 217 -5.15 -30.00 -0.63
CA GLY A 217 -4.14 -30.84 -1.26
C GLY A 217 -3.40 -30.15 -2.41
N ALA A 218 -2.18 -30.59 -2.68
CA ALA A 218 -1.30 -30.01 -3.70
C ALA A 218 -1.83 -30.21 -5.14
N GLU A 219 -2.65 -31.24 -5.38
CA GLU A 219 -3.27 -31.46 -6.69
C GLU A 219 -4.30 -30.40 -7.05
N GLN A 220 -5.10 -29.94 -6.08
CA GLN A 220 -6.13 -28.92 -6.32
C GLN A 220 -5.57 -27.49 -6.17
N PHE A 221 -4.57 -27.31 -5.31
CA PHE A 221 -3.93 -26.02 -5.08
C PHE A 221 -2.40 -26.16 -5.15
N PRO A 222 -1.82 -26.14 -6.38
CA PRO A 222 -0.40 -26.37 -6.60
C PRO A 222 0.43 -25.12 -6.26
N LEU A 223 0.54 -24.82 -4.96
CA LEU A 223 1.40 -23.75 -4.46
C LEU A 223 2.88 -24.13 -4.63
N ILE A 224 3.68 -23.20 -5.15
CA ILE A 224 5.13 -23.37 -5.31
C ILE A 224 5.81 -23.66 -3.95
N SER A 225 6.79 -24.56 -3.94
CA SER A 225 7.62 -24.76 -2.75
C SER A 225 8.46 -23.50 -2.49
N GLN A 226 8.41 -22.99 -1.27
CA GLN A 226 9.16 -21.81 -0.87
C GLN A 226 9.72 -21.99 0.54
N VAL A 227 10.97 -21.59 0.73
CA VAL A 227 11.65 -21.56 2.04
C VAL A 227 11.72 -20.12 2.52
N TYR A 228 11.29 -19.87 3.75
CA TYR A 228 11.38 -18.56 4.40
C TYR A 228 12.60 -18.49 5.34
N TYR A 229 13.37 -17.42 5.21
CA TYR A 229 14.48 -17.09 6.09
C TYR A 229 14.20 -15.76 6.80
N PRO A 230 14.03 -15.75 8.13
CA PRO A 230 13.89 -14.51 8.89
C PRO A 230 15.10 -13.58 8.74
N ASN A 231 16.27 -14.16 8.51
CA ASN A 231 17.53 -13.46 8.27
C ASN A 231 18.56 -14.39 7.60
N HIS A 232 19.64 -13.80 7.10
CA HIS A 232 20.75 -14.48 6.42
C HIS A 232 21.46 -15.57 7.24
N ARG A 233 21.36 -15.58 8.57
CA ARG A 233 22.13 -16.52 9.41
C ARG A 233 21.72 -17.96 9.16
N LYS A 234 20.45 -18.20 8.82
CA LYS A 234 19.90 -19.53 8.52
C LYS A 234 20.07 -19.97 7.06
N MET A 235 20.62 -19.12 6.20
CA MET A 235 20.93 -19.42 4.80
C MET A 235 22.26 -20.19 4.67
N PHE A 236 22.45 -21.27 5.43
CA PHE A 236 23.68 -22.08 5.39
C PHE A 236 23.57 -23.26 4.43
N ILE A 237 22.38 -23.86 4.33
CA ILE A 237 22.11 -24.99 3.44
C ILE A 237 21.75 -24.43 2.08
N SER A 238 22.56 -24.76 1.07
CA SER A 238 22.32 -24.37 -0.31
C SER A 238 21.02 -25.00 -0.84
N PRO A 239 20.17 -24.23 -1.54
CA PRO A 239 18.98 -24.77 -2.19
C PRO A 239 19.36 -25.61 -3.42
N GLN A 240 18.37 -26.22 -4.06
CA GLN A 240 18.55 -26.74 -5.42
C GLN A 240 18.64 -25.58 -6.41
N PHE A 241 19.47 -25.72 -7.43
CA PHE A 241 19.69 -24.70 -8.45
C PHE A 241 19.11 -25.13 -9.81
N PRO A 242 18.62 -24.19 -10.63
CA PRO A 242 18.48 -22.76 -10.34
C PRO A 242 17.33 -22.45 -9.38
N SER A 243 17.47 -21.39 -8.60
CA SER A 243 16.45 -20.90 -7.65
C SER A 243 16.25 -19.40 -7.80
N VAL A 244 15.16 -18.87 -7.26
CA VAL A 244 14.88 -17.43 -7.17
C VAL A 244 14.85 -17.03 -5.71
N ILE A 245 15.70 -16.07 -5.34
CA ILE A 245 15.68 -15.42 -4.03
C ILE A 245 14.84 -14.14 -4.12
N LYS A 246 13.94 -13.92 -3.16
CA LYS A 246 13.18 -12.68 -2.99
C LYS A 246 13.50 -12.06 -1.64
N ILE A 247 13.97 -10.82 -1.64
CA ILE A 247 14.47 -10.11 -0.44
C ILE A 247 13.46 -9.05 0.00
N GLY A 248 13.04 -9.12 1.26
CA GLY A 248 12.14 -8.15 1.89
C GLY A 248 10.78 -8.00 1.20
N GLN A 249 10.16 -6.84 1.42
CA GLN A 249 8.90 -6.45 0.80
C GLN A 249 9.17 -5.45 -0.32
N ALA A 250 8.99 -5.88 -1.56
CA ALA A 250 9.25 -5.08 -2.74
C ALA A 250 8.28 -5.45 -3.87
N HIS A 251 7.86 -4.48 -4.67
CA HIS A 251 6.99 -4.73 -5.84
C HIS A 251 7.75 -4.62 -7.17
N GLN A 252 7.07 -4.94 -8.27
CA GLN A 252 7.60 -4.76 -9.64
C GLN A 252 8.95 -5.46 -9.92
N GLY A 253 9.15 -6.65 -9.34
CA GLY A 253 10.35 -7.48 -9.59
C GLY A 253 11.58 -7.07 -8.79
N LEU A 254 11.55 -5.93 -8.09
CA LEU A 254 12.65 -5.49 -7.24
C LEU A 254 12.93 -6.52 -6.13
N GLY A 255 14.22 -6.69 -5.82
CA GLY A 255 14.68 -7.64 -4.80
C GLY A 255 14.49 -9.11 -5.16
N LYS A 256 14.13 -9.44 -6.41
CA LYS A 256 14.02 -10.82 -6.91
C LYS A 256 15.22 -11.14 -7.80
N ILE A 257 15.94 -12.19 -7.48
CA ILE A 257 17.21 -12.53 -8.14
C ILE A 257 17.26 -14.03 -8.41
N LYS A 258 17.53 -14.41 -9.67
CA LYS A 258 17.81 -15.78 -10.04
C LYS A 258 19.25 -16.14 -9.63
N ILE A 259 19.42 -17.29 -9.00
CA ILE A 259 20.71 -17.88 -8.62
C ILE A 259 20.91 -19.17 -9.39
N GLU A 260 22.07 -19.30 -10.05
CA GLU A 260 22.38 -20.45 -10.91
C GLU A 260 23.24 -21.49 -10.18
N ASN A 261 23.98 -21.08 -9.15
CA ASN A 261 24.92 -21.94 -8.44
C ASN A 261 25.17 -21.50 -6.99
N SER A 262 25.97 -22.29 -6.27
CA SER A 262 26.30 -22.04 -4.85
C SER A 262 27.12 -20.78 -4.61
N TYR A 263 27.94 -20.33 -5.56
CA TYR A 263 28.72 -19.10 -5.41
C TYR A 263 27.79 -17.88 -5.40
N ASP A 264 26.86 -17.79 -6.36
CA ASP A 264 25.84 -16.73 -6.39
C ASP A 264 25.04 -16.69 -5.07
N TYR A 265 24.71 -17.86 -4.53
CA TYR A 265 23.98 -17.99 -3.27
C TYR A 265 24.75 -17.41 -2.08
N HIS A 266 26.04 -17.72 -1.96
CA HIS A 266 26.90 -17.23 -0.88
C HIS A 266 27.13 -15.71 -0.99
N ASP A 267 27.30 -15.19 -2.20
CA ASP A 267 27.44 -13.75 -2.45
C ASP A 267 26.16 -12.99 -2.07
N LEU A 268 25.00 -13.48 -2.52
CA LEU A 268 23.72 -12.88 -2.16
C LEU A 268 23.41 -12.98 -0.67
N ARG A 269 23.76 -14.09 -0.01
CA ARG A 269 23.63 -14.19 1.45
C ARG A 269 24.38 -13.07 2.16
N SER A 270 25.58 -12.75 1.68
CA SER A 270 26.41 -11.68 2.23
C SER A 270 25.75 -10.31 2.02
N ILE A 271 25.16 -10.06 0.85
CA ILE A 271 24.39 -8.83 0.58
C ILE A 271 23.15 -8.75 1.48
N ILE A 272 22.39 -9.84 1.62
CA ILE A 272 21.20 -9.90 2.49
C ILE A 272 21.57 -9.58 3.94
N SER A 273 22.77 -9.97 4.38
CA SER A 273 23.26 -9.66 5.73
C SER A 273 23.33 -8.17 6.03
N MET A 274 23.57 -7.34 5.01
CA MET A 274 23.62 -5.89 5.12
C MET A 274 22.22 -5.26 5.12
N SER A 275 21.23 -5.90 4.46
CA SER A 275 19.87 -5.37 4.31
C SER A 275 19.00 -5.43 5.57
N LYS A 276 19.35 -6.28 6.55
CA LYS A 276 18.54 -6.61 7.73
C LYS A 276 17.09 -7.03 7.42
N CYS A 277 16.80 -7.44 6.19
CA CYS A 277 15.50 -7.93 5.76
C CYS A 277 15.39 -9.46 5.86
N TYR A 278 14.16 -9.96 5.86
CA TYR A 278 13.90 -11.38 5.59
C TYR A 278 14.14 -11.71 4.12
N SER A 279 14.25 -13.00 3.79
CA SER A 279 14.25 -13.47 2.40
C SER A 279 13.43 -14.75 2.24
N THR A 280 13.05 -15.03 1.00
CA THR A 280 12.43 -16.30 0.60
C THR A 280 13.16 -16.87 -0.60
N ILE A 281 13.16 -18.19 -0.73
CA ILE A 281 13.77 -18.91 -1.85
C ILE A 281 12.77 -19.90 -2.40
N GLU A 282 12.61 -19.93 -3.71
CA GLU A 282 11.78 -20.90 -4.42
C GLU A 282 12.53 -21.42 -5.66
N PRO A 283 12.21 -22.63 -6.15
CA PRO A 283 12.79 -23.15 -7.39
C PRO A 283 12.52 -22.21 -8.57
N TYR A 284 13.51 -22.04 -9.45
CA TYR A 284 13.27 -21.35 -10.70
C TYR A 284 12.43 -22.24 -11.63
N ILE A 285 11.32 -21.69 -12.13
CA ILE A 285 10.43 -22.38 -13.05
C ILE A 285 10.60 -21.79 -14.44
N ASN A 286 11.02 -22.62 -15.39
CA ASN A 286 11.01 -22.27 -16.81
C ASN A 286 9.60 -22.47 -17.39
N GLY A 287 8.68 -21.58 -17.03
CA GLY A 287 7.30 -21.61 -17.49
C GLY A 287 7.16 -21.21 -18.95
N GLN A 288 6.20 -21.82 -19.67
CA GLN A 288 5.85 -21.38 -21.03
C GLN A 288 5.11 -20.03 -21.03
N CYS A 289 4.37 -19.76 -19.97
CA CYS A 289 3.70 -18.50 -19.69
C CYS A 289 3.30 -18.44 -18.21
N ASP A 290 3.01 -17.23 -17.73
CA ASP A 290 2.36 -17.02 -16.45
C ASP A 290 0.85 -16.87 -16.66
N ILE A 291 0.04 -17.34 -15.71
CA ILE A 291 -1.40 -17.15 -15.73
C ILE A 291 -1.80 -16.30 -14.53
N TYR A 292 -2.50 -15.20 -14.79
CA TYR A 292 -3.04 -14.32 -13.75
C TYR A 292 -4.56 -14.45 -13.68
N ILE A 293 -5.05 -15.00 -12.57
CA ILE A 293 -6.49 -15.13 -12.30
C ILE A 293 -6.90 -14.02 -11.35
N GLN A 294 -7.85 -13.19 -11.78
CA GLN A 294 -8.38 -12.07 -11.02
C GLN A 294 -9.85 -12.30 -10.67
N LYS A 295 -10.22 -11.96 -9.43
CA LYS A 295 -11.59 -11.87 -8.96
C LYS A 295 -11.90 -10.42 -8.55
N ILE A 296 -13.01 -9.87 -9.03
CA ILE A 296 -13.55 -8.55 -8.61
C ILE A 296 -15.03 -8.73 -8.29
N GLY A 297 -15.37 -8.83 -7.00
CA GLY A 297 -16.72 -9.23 -6.59
C GLY A 297 -17.07 -10.60 -7.17
N ASN A 298 -18.15 -10.71 -7.92
CA ASN A 298 -18.58 -11.97 -8.54
C ASN A 298 -18.01 -12.19 -9.95
N ILE A 299 -17.11 -11.31 -10.43
CA ILE A 299 -16.54 -11.38 -11.77
C ILE A 299 -15.16 -12.02 -11.71
N TYR A 300 -14.93 -13.01 -12.57
CA TYR A 300 -13.66 -13.71 -12.72
C TYR A 300 -13.08 -13.44 -14.10
N LYS A 301 -11.77 -13.19 -14.18
CA LYS A 301 -11.03 -13.05 -15.43
C LYS A 301 -9.70 -13.78 -15.31
N ALA A 302 -9.26 -14.43 -16.38
CA ALA A 302 -7.94 -15.03 -16.49
C ALA A 302 -7.18 -14.36 -17.62
N PHE A 303 -5.91 -14.06 -17.38
CA PHE A 303 -5.00 -13.43 -18.30
C PHE A 303 -3.77 -14.34 -18.47
N ARG A 304 -3.18 -14.28 -19.67
CA ARG A 304 -1.93 -14.94 -20.03
C ARG A 304 -0.89 -13.87 -20.30
#